data_AF-A0A914EZL1-F1
#
_entry.id   AF-A0A914EZL1-F1
#
_cell.length_a   1.000
_cell.length_b   1.000
_cell.length_c   1.000
_cell.angle_alpha   90.00
_cell.angle_beta   90.00
_cell.angle_gamma   90.00
#
_symmetry.space_group_name_H-M   'P 1'
#
loop_
_entity.id
_entity.type
_entity.pdbx_description
1 polymer ?
#
loop_
_entity_poly.entity_id
_entity_poly.type
_entity_poly.pdbx_seq_one_letter_code
_entity_poly.pdbx_strand_id
1 'polypeptide(L)'
;MHLFGIFGLTLFSCYLFFVDATPPEGIYAPKCRVGEGLYDPSQAAKVPWLTVDLDLPPEQRYREIFGPFGAEMKEVIDTIKSMGTIVTGDWLIPLIEHLMQFAHDELFPSKYAKEIDGIAESTGLSVADLAMMNIYYELSRFCTSIVAEASNGQVFHARNLGLILFK
;
A
#
# COMPACT_ATOMS: atom_id res chain seq x y z
N MET A 1 -31.16 -39.69 -5.07
CA MET A 1 -29.81 -39.35 -4.55
C MET A 1 -29.46 -37.86 -4.76
N HIS A 2 -30.44 -36.94 -4.71
CA HIS A 2 -30.23 -35.49 -4.87
C HIS A 2 -30.79 -34.65 -3.70
N LEU A 3 -31.44 -35.26 -2.70
CA LEU A 3 -32.03 -34.53 -1.56
C LEU A 3 -31.06 -34.35 -0.37
N PHE A 4 -29.98 -35.13 -0.29
CA PHE A 4 -29.03 -35.09 0.83
C PHE A 4 -27.97 -33.97 0.71
N GLY A 5 -27.69 -33.47 -0.49
CA GLY A 5 -26.69 -32.40 -0.70
C GLY A 5 -27.19 -31.01 -0.32
N ILE A 6 -28.49 -30.74 -0.49
CA ILE A 6 -29.08 -29.42 -0.24
C ILE A 6 -29.23 -29.15 1.27
N PHE A 7 -29.55 -30.19 2.05
CA PHE A 7 -29.64 -30.09 3.51
C PHE A 7 -28.27 -29.89 4.20
N GLY A 8 -27.19 -30.42 3.61
CA GLY A 8 -25.83 -30.19 4.11
C GLY A 8 -25.33 -28.76 3.88
N LEU A 9 -25.67 -28.16 2.73
CA LEU A 9 -25.30 -26.79 2.38
C LEU A 9 -26.08 -25.74 3.19
N THR A 10 -27.36 -25.99 3.50
CA THR A 10 -28.15 -25.08 4.35
C THR A 10 -27.75 -25.16 5.82
N LEU A 11 -27.35 -26.34 6.32
CA LEU A 11 -26.81 -26.47 7.68
C LEU A 11 -25.42 -25.83 7.84
N PHE A 12 -24.55 -25.91 6.82
CA PHE A 12 -23.25 -25.24 6.84
C PHE A 12 -23.38 -23.71 6.75
N SER A 13 -24.33 -23.22 5.95
CA SER A 13 -24.69 -21.80 5.88
C SER A 13 -25.23 -21.28 7.22
N CYS A 14 -26.14 -22.02 7.88
CA CYS A 14 -26.63 -21.66 9.21
C CYS A 14 -25.55 -21.70 10.30
N TYR A 15 -24.56 -22.61 10.21
CA TYR A 15 -23.46 -22.66 11.20
C TYR A 15 -22.59 -21.40 11.14
N LEU A 16 -22.44 -20.77 9.97
CA LEU A 16 -21.71 -19.50 9.82
C LEU A 16 -22.49 -18.30 10.38
N PHE A 17 -23.81 -18.39 10.55
CA PHE A 17 -24.63 -17.31 11.12
C PHE A 17 -24.80 -17.39 12.65
N PHE A 18 -24.45 -18.51 13.28
CA PHE A 18 -24.59 -18.72 14.73
C PHE A 18 -23.25 -18.89 15.47
N VAL A 19 -22.11 -18.63 14.82
CA VAL A 19 -20.88 -18.39 15.57
C VAL A 19 -21.08 -17.06 16.29
N ASP A 20 -21.21 -17.14 17.60
CA ASP A 20 -21.22 -16.03 18.54
C ASP A 20 -20.12 -15.04 18.11
N ALA A 21 -20.53 -13.90 17.54
CA ALA A 21 -19.64 -12.84 17.11
C ALA A 21 -19.11 -12.09 18.35
N THR A 22 -18.53 -12.81 19.30
CA THR A 22 -17.53 -12.21 20.17
C THR A 22 -16.42 -11.73 19.24
N PRO A 23 -16.09 -10.43 19.22
CA PRO A 23 -14.98 -9.95 18.39
C PRO A 23 -13.77 -10.83 18.72
N PRO A 24 -13.07 -11.39 17.71
CA PRO A 24 -11.98 -12.34 17.91
C PRO A 24 -10.79 -11.75 18.69
N GLU A 25 -10.90 -10.47 19.03
CA GLU A 25 -9.87 -9.65 19.61
C GLU A 25 -9.62 -9.94 21.08
N GLY A 26 -10.58 -10.43 21.89
CA GLY A 26 -10.31 -10.87 23.27
C GLY A 26 -9.32 -9.97 24.06
N ILE A 27 -8.13 -10.50 24.38
CA ILE A 27 -7.03 -9.76 25.05
C ILE A 27 -6.26 -8.78 24.15
N TYR A 28 -6.40 -8.91 22.83
CA TYR A 28 -5.81 -8.07 21.77
C TYR A 28 -6.73 -6.93 21.32
N ALA A 29 -7.92 -6.77 21.93
CA ALA A 29 -8.80 -5.66 21.62
C ALA A 29 -8.10 -4.32 21.89
N PRO A 30 -8.11 -3.37 20.93
CA PRO A 30 -7.45 -2.09 21.10
C PRO A 30 -8.11 -1.32 22.25
N LYS A 31 -7.28 -0.86 23.19
CA LYS A 31 -7.75 -0.03 24.31
C LYS A 31 -7.52 1.44 23.97
N CYS A 32 -8.50 2.29 24.26
CA CYS A 32 -8.32 3.74 24.22
C CYS A 32 -7.25 4.15 25.25
N ARG A 33 -6.21 4.86 24.81
CA ARG A 33 -5.05 5.27 25.63
C ARG A 33 -5.02 6.78 25.91
N VAL A 34 -6.19 7.42 25.89
CA VAL A 34 -6.31 8.86 26.19
C VAL A 34 -5.81 9.12 27.61
N GLY A 35 -4.99 10.17 27.77
CA GLY A 35 -4.42 10.56 29.07
C GLY A 35 -3.08 9.90 29.42
N GLU A 36 -2.60 8.94 28.62
CA GLU A 36 -1.29 8.28 28.85
C GLU A 36 -0.08 9.08 28.34
N GLY A 37 -0.30 10.22 27.66
CA GLY A 37 0.80 11.08 27.19
C GLY A 37 1.64 10.47 26.06
N LEU A 38 1.05 9.61 25.23
CA LEU A 38 1.77 8.85 24.19
C LEU A 38 2.35 9.70 23.05
N TYR A 39 1.89 10.95 22.88
CA TYR A 39 2.35 11.83 21.81
C TYR A 39 3.43 12.76 22.32
N ASP A 40 4.68 12.49 21.93
CA ASP A 40 5.83 13.37 22.12
C ASP A 40 6.46 13.70 20.75
N PRO A 41 6.24 14.90 20.20
CA PRO A 41 6.84 15.34 18.95
C PRO A 41 8.37 15.26 18.92
N SER A 42 9.03 15.36 20.08
CA SER A 42 10.49 15.32 20.16
C SER A 42 11.05 13.91 19.92
N GLN A 43 10.24 12.88 20.15
CA GLN A 43 10.57 11.47 19.93
C GLN A 43 10.02 10.92 18.60
N ALA A 44 9.23 11.70 17.87
CA ALA A 44 8.69 11.29 16.59
C ALA A 44 9.81 11.09 15.56
N ALA A 45 9.69 10.04 14.74
CA ALA A 45 10.60 9.83 13.61
C ALA A 45 10.57 11.06 12.69
N LYS A 46 11.75 11.64 12.42
CA LYS A 46 11.88 12.81 11.55
C LYS A 46 11.75 12.38 10.10
N VAL A 47 10.62 12.71 9.47
CA VAL A 47 10.44 12.57 8.02
C VAL A 47 10.96 13.85 7.35
N PRO A 48 11.85 13.74 6.34
CA PRO A 48 12.42 14.91 5.68
C PRO A 48 11.35 15.66 4.87
N TRP A 49 11.45 16.98 4.85
CA TRP A 49 10.71 17.81 3.92
C TRP A 49 11.47 17.89 2.60
N LEU A 50 10.77 17.62 1.51
CA LEU A 50 11.31 17.62 0.15
C LEU A 50 10.45 18.56 -0.70
N THR A 51 11.07 19.31 -1.61
CA THR A 51 10.37 20.23 -2.50
C THR A 51 10.23 19.59 -3.88
N VAL A 52 8.99 19.48 -4.37
CA VAL A 52 8.69 19.04 -5.73
C VAL A 52 8.31 20.27 -6.53
N ASP A 53 9.14 20.63 -7.51
CA ASP A 53 8.85 21.75 -8.41
C ASP A 53 7.92 21.30 -9.54
N LEU A 54 6.69 21.82 -9.58
CA LEU A 54 5.69 21.47 -10.59
C LEU A 54 5.90 22.19 -11.92
N ASP A 55 6.70 23.27 -11.94
CA ASP A 55 7.01 24.05 -13.14
C ASP A 55 8.05 23.32 -14.03
N LEU A 56 8.79 22.37 -13.46
CA LEU A 56 9.68 21.49 -14.21
C LEU A 56 8.89 20.51 -15.11
N PRO A 57 9.50 20.06 -16.22
CA PRO A 57 8.99 18.94 -17.00
C PRO A 57 8.73 17.72 -16.10
N PRO A 58 7.66 16.93 -16.34
CA PRO A 58 7.30 15.78 -15.48
C PRO A 58 8.47 14.83 -15.19
N GLU A 59 9.30 14.57 -16.19
CA GLU A 59 10.48 13.70 -16.11
C GLU A 59 11.53 14.22 -15.12
N GLN A 60 11.54 15.51 -14.77
CA GLN A 60 12.55 16.13 -13.91
C GLN A 60 12.09 16.30 -12.45
N ARG A 61 10.78 16.29 -12.19
CA ARG A 61 10.19 16.67 -10.88
C ARG A 61 10.70 15.84 -9.70
N TYR A 62 11.04 14.59 -9.95
CA TYR A 62 11.37 13.60 -8.93
C TYR A 62 12.80 13.07 -9.01
N ARG A 63 13.58 13.48 -10.02
CA ARG A 63 14.94 12.95 -10.25
C ARG A 63 15.86 13.16 -9.06
N GLU A 64 15.95 14.38 -8.56
CA GLU A 64 16.83 14.71 -7.43
C GLU A 64 16.33 14.12 -6.11
N ILE A 65 15.01 13.92 -5.98
CA ILE A 65 14.40 13.35 -4.79
C ILE A 65 14.70 11.86 -4.70
N PHE A 66 14.46 11.10 -5.77
CA PHE A 66 14.55 9.63 -5.74
C PHE A 66 15.93 9.10 -6.11
N GLY A 67 16.73 9.84 -6.89
CA GLY A 67 18.06 9.41 -7.33
C GLY A 67 18.94 8.83 -6.20
N PRO A 68 19.03 9.49 -5.02
CA PRO A 68 19.80 8.96 -3.89
C PRO A 68 19.27 7.66 -3.27
N PHE A 69 18.00 7.30 -3.50
CA PHE A 69 17.32 6.17 -2.85
C PHE A 69 17.18 4.93 -3.74
N GLY A 70 17.85 4.90 -4.90
CA GLY A 70 17.69 3.81 -5.87
C GLY A 70 18.01 2.42 -5.30
N ALA A 71 19.01 2.33 -4.41
CA ALA A 71 19.39 1.07 -3.75
C ALA A 71 18.32 0.60 -2.75
N GLU A 72 17.84 1.50 -1.88
CA GLU A 72 16.81 1.21 -0.89
C GLU A 72 15.48 0.85 -1.56
N MET A 73 15.12 1.56 -2.63
CA MET A 73 13.93 1.23 -3.43
C MET A 73 14.06 -0.15 -4.06
N LYS A 74 15.24 -0.49 -4.59
CA LYS A 74 15.50 -1.83 -5.13
C LYS A 74 15.26 -2.92 -4.08
N GLU A 75 15.76 -2.74 -2.86
CA GLU A 75 15.57 -3.71 -1.78
C GLU A 75 14.09 -3.93 -1.44
N VAL A 76 13.30 -2.85 -1.42
CA VAL A 76 11.84 -2.93 -1.20
C VAL A 76 11.16 -3.69 -2.34
N ILE A 77 11.48 -3.37 -3.59
CA ILE A 77 10.94 -4.04 -4.78
C ILE A 77 11.29 -5.52 -4.79
N ASP A 78 12.57 -5.86 -4.55
CA ASP A 78 13.04 -7.25 -4.52
C ASP A 78 12.35 -8.05 -3.41
N THR A 79 12.12 -7.43 -2.24
CA THR A 79 11.37 -8.04 -1.15
C THR A 79 9.93 -8.34 -1.56
N ILE A 80 9.24 -7.37 -2.19
CA ILE A 80 7.86 -7.56 -2.66
C ILE A 80 7.78 -8.66 -3.73
N LYS A 81 8.71 -8.68 -4.69
CA LYS A 81 8.80 -9.74 -5.70
C LYS A 81 9.01 -11.10 -5.05
N SER A 82 9.97 -11.22 -4.13
CA SER A 82 10.25 -12.46 -3.41
C SER A 82 9.04 -12.96 -2.61
N MET A 83 8.22 -12.06 -2.07
CA MET A 83 6.99 -12.46 -1.38
C MET A 83 5.93 -12.95 -2.37
N GLY A 84 5.81 -12.31 -3.53
CA GLY A 84 4.96 -12.78 -4.62
C GLY A 84 5.34 -14.18 -5.09
N THR A 85 6.64 -14.45 -5.26
CA THR A 85 7.12 -15.77 -5.70
C THR A 85 6.86 -16.88 -4.69
N ILE A 86 6.83 -16.59 -3.38
CA ILE A 86 6.40 -17.58 -2.36
C ILE A 86 4.96 -18.04 -2.60
N VAL A 87 4.08 -17.13 -3.00
CA VAL A 87 2.65 -17.42 -3.18
C VAL A 87 2.39 -18.06 -4.55
N THR A 88 3.09 -17.64 -5.59
CA THR A 88 2.74 -18.00 -6.97
C THR A 88 3.81 -18.78 -7.75
N GLY A 89 5.04 -18.86 -7.23
CA GLY A 89 6.23 -19.31 -7.95
C GLY A 89 6.84 -18.24 -8.86
N ASP A 90 8.10 -18.44 -9.25
CA ASP A 90 8.91 -17.46 -10.01
C ASP A 90 8.40 -17.20 -11.44
N TRP A 91 7.61 -18.12 -12.00
CA TRP A 91 7.16 -18.05 -13.39
C TRP A 91 6.24 -16.87 -13.70
N LEU A 92 5.61 -16.26 -12.67
CA LEU A 92 4.73 -15.10 -12.86
C LEU A 92 5.48 -13.77 -12.93
N ILE A 93 6.72 -13.68 -12.44
CA ILE A 93 7.45 -12.40 -12.41
C ILE A 93 7.62 -11.80 -13.82
N PRO A 94 8.05 -12.56 -14.85
CA PRO A 94 8.16 -12.01 -16.20
C PRO A 94 6.81 -11.55 -16.78
N LEU A 95 5.72 -12.23 -16.43
CA LEU A 95 4.38 -11.84 -16.86
C LEU A 95 3.96 -10.53 -16.20
N ILE A 96 4.20 -10.39 -14.88
CA ILE A 96 3.91 -9.15 -14.15
C ILE A 96 4.74 -8.01 -14.73
N GLU A 97 6.04 -8.19 -14.94
CA GLU A 97 6.90 -7.16 -15.54
C GLU A 97 6.37 -6.72 -16.92
N HIS A 98 5.98 -7.66 -17.77
CA HIS A 98 5.39 -7.33 -19.07
C HIS A 98 4.07 -6.56 -18.95
N LEU A 99 3.19 -6.97 -18.04
CA LEU A 99 1.92 -6.28 -17.80
C LEU A 99 2.12 -4.88 -17.22
N MET A 100 3.11 -4.69 -16.35
CA MET A 100 3.40 -3.40 -15.75
C MET A 100 4.06 -2.44 -16.74
N GLN A 101 4.92 -2.96 -17.63
CA GLN A 101 5.42 -2.21 -18.77
C GLN A 101 4.27 -1.77 -19.69
N PHE A 102 3.36 -2.68 -20.05
CA PHE A 102 2.18 -2.33 -20.83
C PHE A 102 1.30 -1.29 -20.12
N ALA A 103 1.09 -1.43 -18.82
CA ALA A 103 0.31 -0.47 -18.05
C ALA A 103 0.94 0.93 -18.09
N HIS A 104 2.27 1.01 -17.95
CA HIS A 104 2.99 2.26 -18.09
C HIS A 104 2.78 2.90 -19.47
N ASP A 105 2.99 2.12 -20.53
CA ASP A 105 3.03 2.63 -21.90
C ASP A 105 1.65 3.05 -22.41
N GLU A 106 0.60 2.30 -22.04
CA GLU A 106 -0.73 2.42 -22.66
C GLU A 106 -1.82 2.92 -21.70
N LEU A 107 -1.67 2.73 -20.39
CA LEU A 107 -2.75 3.00 -19.42
C LEU A 107 -2.46 4.20 -18.53
N PHE A 108 -1.20 4.47 -18.20
CA PHE A 108 -0.86 5.56 -17.30
C PHE A 108 -1.04 6.89 -18.03
N PRO A 109 -1.69 7.89 -17.39
CA PRO A 109 -1.74 9.23 -17.96
C PRO A 109 -0.32 9.74 -18.26
N SER A 110 -0.11 10.32 -19.45
CA SER A 110 1.22 10.68 -19.97
C SER A 110 2.09 11.44 -18.96
N LYS A 111 1.50 12.33 -18.16
CA LYS A 111 2.23 13.08 -17.11
C LYS A 111 2.90 12.14 -16.09
N TYR A 112 2.17 11.13 -15.61
CA TYR A 112 2.67 10.20 -14.58
C TYR A 112 3.63 9.17 -15.15
N ALA A 113 3.40 8.70 -16.39
CA ALA A 113 4.34 7.85 -17.10
C ALA A 113 5.71 8.54 -17.23
N LYS A 114 5.71 9.80 -17.68
CA LYS A 114 6.93 10.62 -17.77
C LYS A 114 7.61 10.84 -16.41
N GLU A 115 6.84 11.02 -15.33
CA GLU A 115 7.40 11.09 -13.97
C GLU A 115 8.09 9.78 -13.57
N ILE A 116 7.51 8.63 -13.93
CA ILE A 116 8.10 7.30 -13.72
C ILE A 116 9.38 7.11 -14.56
N ASP A 117 9.38 7.52 -15.83
CA ASP A 117 10.56 7.49 -16.69
C ASP A 117 11.73 8.27 -16.06
N GLY A 118 11.44 9.46 -15.52
CA GLY A 118 12.41 10.28 -14.81
C GLY A 118 13.01 9.59 -13.59
N ILE A 119 12.15 8.95 -12.78
CA ILE A 119 12.59 8.17 -11.61
C ILE A 119 13.43 6.98 -12.05
N ALA A 120 13.01 6.23 -13.08
CA ALA A 120 13.72 5.09 -13.63
C ALA A 120 15.14 5.47 -14.04
N GLU A 121 15.29 6.57 -14.78
CA GLU A 121 16.60 7.07 -15.20
C GLU A 121 17.48 7.48 -14.02
N SER A 122 16.92 8.18 -13.03
CA SER A 122 17.72 8.65 -11.88
C SER A 122 18.11 7.55 -10.89
N THR A 123 17.34 6.47 -10.82
CA THR A 123 17.53 5.37 -9.85
C THR A 123 18.17 4.13 -10.45
N GLY A 124 18.13 3.98 -11.78
CA GLY A 124 18.55 2.78 -12.49
C GLY A 124 17.56 1.60 -12.37
N LEU A 125 16.36 1.84 -11.82
CA LEU A 125 15.30 0.83 -11.72
C LEU A 125 14.53 0.69 -13.04
N SER A 126 13.91 -0.47 -13.25
CA SER A 126 13.10 -0.69 -14.44
C SER A 126 11.76 0.08 -14.34
N VAL A 127 11.28 0.57 -15.49
CA VAL A 127 9.95 1.21 -15.58
C VAL A 127 8.85 0.27 -15.12
N ALA A 128 8.93 -1.02 -15.49
CA ALA A 128 8.00 -2.05 -15.05
C ALA A 128 7.94 -2.17 -13.51
N ASP A 129 9.07 -2.11 -12.81
CA ASP A 129 9.11 -2.17 -11.35
C ASP A 129 8.49 -0.94 -10.70
N LEU A 130 8.77 0.24 -11.24
CA LEU A 130 8.21 1.49 -10.72
C LEU A 130 6.70 1.60 -11.00
N ALA A 131 6.24 1.13 -12.17
CA ALA A 131 4.82 1.00 -12.48
C ALA A 131 4.14 -0.02 -11.55
N MET A 132 4.78 -1.17 -11.30
CA MET A 132 4.33 -2.17 -10.33
C MET A 132 4.15 -1.54 -8.95
N MET A 133 5.12 -0.76 -8.46
CA MET A 133 5.04 -0.13 -7.15
C MET A 133 3.91 0.90 -7.05
N ASN A 134 3.64 1.67 -8.11
CA ASN A 134 2.50 2.59 -8.14
C ASN A 134 1.16 1.85 -8.07
N ILE A 135 1.02 0.72 -8.79
CA ILE A 135 -0.18 -0.12 -8.71
C ILE A 135 -0.26 -0.87 -7.37
N TYR A 136 0.88 -1.27 -6.80
CA TYR A 136 0.93 -1.99 -5.53
C TYR A 136 0.34 -1.17 -4.38
N TYR A 137 0.55 0.16 -4.37
CA TYR A 137 -0.16 1.03 -3.45
C TYR A 137 -1.67 0.90 -3.63
N GLU A 138 -2.21 0.74 -4.84
CA GLU A 138 -3.66 0.60 -5.02
C GLU A 138 -4.25 -0.69 -4.41
N LEU A 139 -3.43 -1.73 -4.20
CA LEU A 139 -3.89 -3.06 -3.78
C LEU A 139 -3.59 -3.40 -2.31
N SER A 140 -2.56 -2.82 -1.70
CA SER A 140 -1.98 -3.31 -0.43
C SER A 140 -2.12 -2.35 0.76
N ARG A 141 -2.91 -1.28 0.61
CA ARG A 141 -3.12 -0.24 1.64
C ARG A 141 -4.26 -0.57 2.58
N PHE A 142 -4.01 -0.44 3.89
CA PHE A 142 -5.04 -0.31 4.91
C PHE A 142 -4.87 1.04 5.60
N CYS A 143 -5.96 1.67 6.02
CA CYS A 143 -5.87 2.94 6.70
C CYS A 143 -6.96 3.11 7.74
N THR A 144 -6.65 3.95 8.72
CA THR A 144 -7.63 4.53 9.63
C THR A 144 -7.48 6.03 9.50
N SER A 145 -8.58 6.72 9.17
CA SER A 145 -8.61 8.16 8.98
C SER A 145 -9.65 8.77 9.91
N ILE A 146 -9.31 9.88 10.54
CA ILE A 146 -10.17 10.61 11.46
C ILE A 146 -10.22 12.07 11.03
N VAL A 147 -11.42 12.60 10.87
CA VAL A 147 -11.68 14.04 10.73
C VAL A 147 -12.52 14.47 11.93
N ALA A 148 -12.09 15.51 12.62
CA ALA A 148 -12.76 16.03 13.80
C ALA A 148 -12.79 17.57 13.77
N GLU A 149 -13.84 18.15 14.33
CA GLU A 149 -13.97 19.59 14.50
C GLU A 149 -14.01 19.91 16.00
N ALA A 150 -13.17 20.84 16.44
CA ALA A 150 -13.20 21.34 17.80
C ALA A 150 -14.34 22.35 17.99
N SER A 151 -14.72 22.61 19.24
CA SER A 151 -15.82 23.54 19.58
C SER A 151 -15.61 24.98 19.10
N ASN A 152 -14.38 25.37 18.75
CA ASN A 152 -14.04 26.66 18.17
C ASN A 152 -14.11 26.67 16.61
N GLY A 153 -14.56 25.59 15.98
CA GLY A 153 -14.62 25.44 14.52
C GLY A 153 -13.32 24.99 13.86
N GLN A 154 -12.27 24.68 14.62
CA GLN A 154 -11.00 24.19 14.07
C GLN A 154 -11.14 22.73 13.61
N VAL A 155 -10.77 22.46 12.36
CA VAL A 155 -10.77 21.11 11.79
C VAL A 155 -9.41 20.44 11.94
N PHE A 156 -9.43 19.18 12.36
CA PHE A 156 -8.29 18.28 12.45
C PHE A 156 -8.50 17.09 11.52
N HIS A 157 -7.45 16.69 10.82
CA HIS A 157 -7.44 15.49 9.97
C HIS A 157 -6.18 14.68 10.27
N ALA A 158 -6.36 13.44 10.72
CA ALA A 158 -5.27 12.52 11.04
C ALA A 158 -5.50 11.17 10.35
N ARG A 159 -4.41 10.46 10.03
CA ARG A 159 -4.47 9.12 9.46
C ARG A 159 -3.30 8.24 9.88
N ASN A 160 -3.56 6.94 10.00
CA ASN A 160 -2.53 5.91 9.97
C ASN A 160 -2.55 5.22 8.61
N LEU A 161 -1.37 4.88 8.09
CA LEU A 161 -1.21 4.07 6.89
C LEU A 161 -0.57 2.74 7.30
N GLY A 162 -1.29 1.65 7.10
CA GLY A 162 -0.78 0.28 7.16
C GLY A 162 -0.56 -0.24 5.74
N LEU A 163 0.50 -1.03 5.58
CA LEU A 163 0.81 -1.72 4.33
C LEU A 163 0.85 -3.22 4.62
N ILE A 164 0.18 -4.04 3.83
CA ILE A 164 0.38 -5.50 3.92
C ILE A 164 1.70 -5.84 3.26
N LEU A 165 2.66 -6.21 4.09
CA LEU A 165 3.76 -7.08 3.69
C LEU A 165 3.37 -8.50 4.15
N PHE A 166 2.96 -9.38 3.23
CA PHE A 166 2.74 -10.80 3.51
C PHE A 166 3.97 -11.42 4.17
N LYS A 167 3.85 -11.81 5.44
CA LYS A 167 4.89 -12.55 6.16
C LYS A 167 4.51 -14.01 6.29
#